data_AF-A0AAD5WXB6-F1
#
_entry.id   AF-A0AAD5WXB6-F1
#
_cell.length_a   1.000
_cell.length_b   1.000
_cell.length_c   1.000
_cell.angle_alpha   90.00
_cell.angle_beta   90.00
_cell.angle_gamma   90.00
#
_symmetry.space_group_name_H-M   'P 1'
#
loop_
_entity.id
_entity.type
_entity.pdbx_description
1 polymer ?
#
loop_
_entity_poly.entity_id
_entity_poly.type
_entity_poly.pdbx_seq_one_letter_code
_entity_poly.pdbx_strand_id
1 'polypeptide(L)'
;HNKTGTKIFARLNECNMKRNTGGAPIPFYNGLEILRAIIEDQRDYLWLKAHITSTTLYLSDWDDTIDMNNEFRVFVYQGKVTGISQYRWADYFLAEWNKDQDSMRKVGNDVLEFVEGKLIPALDGGEKVTFVTDVVLVGNQTWMIEINKFGGETGCGSALFHWKRDEEQLYGDGSTY
;
A
#
# COMPACT_ATOMS: atom_id res chain seq x y z
N HIS A 1 -6.85 -12.96 -27.00
CA HIS A 1 -7.40 -14.02 -26.13
C HIS A 1 -8.58 -13.43 -25.36
N ASN A 2 -9.76 -14.06 -25.44
CA ASN A 2 -10.93 -13.66 -24.66
C ASN A 2 -10.63 -13.87 -23.17
N LYS A 3 -10.78 -12.81 -22.36
CA LYS A 3 -10.57 -12.83 -20.91
C LYS A 3 -11.78 -13.49 -20.23
N THR A 4 -11.85 -14.81 -20.27
CA THR A 4 -12.87 -15.62 -19.59
C THR A 4 -12.15 -16.57 -18.63
N GLY A 5 -12.22 -16.29 -17.32
CA GLY A 5 -11.58 -17.10 -16.28
C GLY A 5 -11.60 -16.39 -14.91
N THR A 6 -11.25 -17.13 -13.84
CA THR A 6 -11.07 -16.57 -12.50
C THR A 6 -10.02 -15.47 -12.53
N LYS A 7 -10.36 -14.30 -12.01
CA LYS A 7 -9.44 -13.17 -11.88
C LYS A 7 -8.58 -13.37 -10.63
N ILE A 8 -7.26 -13.28 -10.79
CA ILE A 8 -6.30 -13.50 -9.72
C ILE A 8 -5.47 -12.24 -9.52
N PHE A 9 -5.28 -11.87 -8.25
CA PHE A 9 -4.21 -10.98 -7.83
C PHE A 9 -2.96 -11.80 -7.51
N ALA A 10 -1.79 -11.36 -7.98
CA ALA A 10 -0.53 -12.05 -7.77
C ALA A 10 0.54 -11.09 -7.26
N ARG A 11 1.32 -11.53 -6.26
CA ARG A 11 2.46 -10.78 -5.71
C ARG A 11 3.60 -11.71 -5.29
N LEU A 12 4.81 -11.15 -5.19
CA LEU A 12 5.94 -11.80 -4.53
C LEU A 12 6.04 -11.28 -3.08
N ASN A 13 7.05 -11.76 -2.33
CA ASN A 13 7.26 -11.40 -0.92
C ASN A 13 7.25 -9.87 -0.69
N GLU A 14 8.09 -9.14 -1.43
CA GLU A 14 8.38 -7.71 -1.19
C GLU A 14 7.84 -6.80 -2.30
N CYS A 15 7.14 -7.36 -3.29
CA CYS A 15 6.69 -6.59 -4.42
C CYS A 15 5.34 -7.08 -4.97
N ASN A 16 4.44 -6.11 -5.14
CA ASN A 16 3.20 -6.28 -5.87
C ASN A 16 3.48 -6.16 -7.37
N MET A 17 3.05 -7.16 -8.14
CA MET A 17 3.25 -7.17 -9.58
C MET A 17 2.38 -6.11 -10.23
N LYS A 18 3.02 -5.05 -10.72
CA LYS A 18 2.37 -3.96 -11.43
C LYS A 18 2.76 -4.11 -12.88
N ARG A 19 1.79 -4.35 -13.78
CA ARG A 19 2.06 -4.17 -15.21
C ARG A 19 2.38 -2.69 -15.46
N ASN A 20 2.95 -2.38 -16.61
CA ASN A 20 3.33 -1.04 -17.09
C ASN A 20 2.12 -0.06 -17.25
N THR A 21 1.20 -0.04 -16.29
CA THR A 21 -0.09 0.65 -16.25
C THR A 21 -0.08 1.77 -15.22
N GLY A 22 1.06 2.44 -15.02
CA GLY A 22 1.15 3.55 -14.06
C GLY A 22 1.10 3.11 -12.59
N GLY A 23 1.46 1.86 -12.29
CA GLY A 23 1.59 1.39 -10.91
C GLY A 23 0.32 0.81 -10.27
N ALA A 24 -0.75 0.62 -11.05
CA ALA A 24 -1.95 -0.10 -10.64
C ALA A 24 -1.80 -1.62 -10.84
N PRO A 25 -2.15 -2.47 -9.86
CA PRO A 25 -2.29 -3.91 -10.12
C PRO A 25 -3.43 -4.15 -11.12
N ILE A 26 -3.34 -5.23 -11.90
CA ILE A 26 -4.40 -5.66 -12.80
C ILE A 26 -4.66 -7.16 -12.60
N PRO A 27 -5.89 -7.66 -12.85
CA PRO A 27 -6.17 -9.08 -12.69
C PRO A 27 -5.43 -9.91 -13.73
N PHE A 28 -4.88 -11.03 -13.28
CA PHE A 28 -4.34 -12.09 -14.11
C PHE A 28 -5.39 -13.18 -14.34
N TYR A 29 -5.37 -13.81 -15.52
CA TYR A 29 -6.34 -14.84 -15.91
C TYR A 29 -5.70 -16.21 -16.09
N ASN A 30 -4.36 -16.30 -16.04
CA ASN A 30 -3.62 -17.56 -16.14
C ASN A 30 -2.15 -17.37 -15.69
N GLY A 31 -1.47 -18.48 -15.41
CA GLY A 31 -0.08 -18.47 -14.95
C GLY A 31 0.92 -17.86 -15.94
N LEU A 32 0.65 -17.90 -17.25
CA LEU A 32 1.53 -17.30 -18.24
C LEU A 32 1.52 -15.77 -18.17
N GLU A 33 0.37 -15.16 -17.87
CA GLU A 33 0.30 -13.70 -17.64
C GLU A 33 1.07 -13.27 -16.40
N ILE A 34 1.03 -14.08 -15.34
CA ILE A 34 1.79 -13.84 -14.10
C ILE A 34 3.29 -13.92 -14.38
N LEU A 35 3.75 -14.99 -15.03
CA LEU A 35 5.16 -15.15 -15.39
C LEU A 35 5.66 -14.01 -16.29
N ARG A 36 4.83 -13.56 -17.24
CA ARG A 36 5.16 -12.39 -18.06
C ARG A 36 5.32 -11.13 -17.23
N ALA A 37 4.39 -10.85 -16.31
CA ALA A 37 4.49 -9.67 -15.46
C ALA A 37 5.78 -9.65 -14.62
N ILE A 38 6.15 -10.79 -14.04
CA ILE A 38 7.41 -10.92 -13.26
C ILE A 38 8.64 -10.59 -14.12
N ILE A 39 8.67 -11.06 -15.36
CA ILE A 39 9.84 -10.89 -16.24
C ILE A 39 9.86 -9.48 -16.86
N GLU A 40 8.70 -8.88 -17.06
CA GLU A 40 8.54 -7.55 -17.67
C GLU A 40 8.78 -6.41 -16.66
N ASP A 41 8.47 -6.59 -15.38
CA ASP A 41 8.80 -5.60 -14.33
C ASP A 41 10.24 -5.79 -13.84
N GLN A 42 11.05 -4.75 -13.99
CA GLN A 42 12.47 -4.79 -13.64
C GLN A 42 12.71 -5.08 -12.16
N ARG A 43 11.85 -4.58 -11.25
CA ARG A 43 12.00 -4.80 -9.80
C ARG A 43 11.67 -6.24 -9.46
N ASP A 44 10.57 -6.77 -10.01
CA ASP A 44 10.15 -8.15 -9.79
C ASP A 44 11.19 -9.13 -10.34
N TYR A 45 11.70 -8.87 -11.56
CA TYR A 45 12.75 -9.69 -12.17
C TYR A 45 14.05 -9.67 -11.35
N LEU A 46 14.54 -8.48 -10.97
CA LEU A 46 15.78 -8.35 -10.20
C LEU A 46 15.64 -8.99 -8.81
N TRP A 47 14.48 -8.82 -8.15
CA TRP A 47 14.20 -9.46 -6.87
C TRP A 47 14.22 -10.99 -7.00
N LEU A 48 13.46 -11.54 -7.95
CA LEU A 48 13.40 -12.98 -8.19
C LEU A 48 14.78 -13.54 -8.53
N LYS A 49 15.56 -12.85 -9.37
CA LYS A 49 16.92 -13.28 -9.72
C LYS A 49 17.84 -13.34 -8.50
N ALA A 50 17.74 -12.39 -7.58
CA ALA A 50 18.54 -12.35 -6.36
C ALA A 50 18.08 -13.36 -5.29
N HIS A 51 16.79 -13.73 -5.28
CA HIS A 51 16.16 -14.50 -4.20
C HIS A 51 15.38 -15.72 -4.68
N ILE A 52 15.80 -16.35 -5.78
CA ILE A 52 14.99 -17.38 -6.46
C ILE A 52 14.63 -18.57 -5.55
N THR A 53 15.49 -18.93 -4.60
CA THR A 53 15.28 -20.06 -3.67
C THR A 53 14.44 -19.71 -2.45
N SER A 54 14.19 -18.42 -2.19
CA SER A 54 13.45 -17.92 -1.03
C SER A 54 12.25 -17.05 -1.40
N THR A 55 11.86 -17.04 -2.68
CA THR A 55 10.74 -16.26 -3.18
C THR A 55 9.46 -17.10 -3.15
N THR A 56 8.40 -16.55 -2.55
CA THR A 56 7.05 -17.12 -2.55
C THR A 56 6.16 -16.32 -3.48
N LEU A 57 5.39 -17.03 -4.31
CA LEU A 57 4.34 -16.45 -5.14
C LEU A 57 3.01 -16.57 -4.41
N TYR A 58 2.40 -15.44 -4.08
CA TYR A 58 1.07 -15.38 -3.47
C TYR A 58 0.02 -15.18 -4.55
N LEU A 59 -1.03 -15.98 -4.52
CA LEU A 59 -2.18 -15.89 -5.41
C LEU A 59 -3.43 -15.75 -4.54
N SER A 60 -4.21 -14.71 -4.80
CA SER A 60 -5.51 -14.50 -4.16
C SER A 60 -6.56 -14.16 -5.20
N ASP A 61 -7.82 -14.36 -4.85
CA ASP A 61 -8.93 -13.92 -5.69
C ASP A 61 -8.84 -12.40 -5.88
N TRP A 62 -9.09 -11.97 -7.12
CA TRP A 62 -9.21 -10.55 -7.41
C TRP A 62 -10.55 -10.02 -6.89
N ASP A 63 -10.48 -8.93 -6.14
CA ASP A 63 -11.65 -8.26 -5.61
C ASP A 63 -11.94 -6.97 -6.42
N ASP A 64 -12.99 -7.00 -7.23
CA ASP A 64 -13.43 -5.83 -8.02
C ASP A 64 -14.02 -4.70 -7.16
N THR A 65 -14.25 -4.92 -5.85
CA THR A 65 -14.71 -3.88 -4.92
C THR A 65 -13.58 -2.99 -4.42
N ILE A 66 -12.32 -3.39 -4.62
CA ILE A 66 -11.15 -2.62 -4.25
C ILE A 66 -10.91 -1.52 -5.29
N ASP A 67 -11.25 -0.28 -4.94
CA ASP A 67 -10.90 0.91 -5.70
C ASP A 67 -9.60 1.53 -5.16
N MET A 68 -8.58 1.58 -6.01
CA MET A 68 -7.26 2.11 -5.66
C MET A 68 -7.23 3.63 -5.48
N ASN A 69 -8.30 4.35 -5.85
CA ASN A 69 -8.46 5.76 -5.48
C ASN A 69 -8.81 5.95 -3.98
N ASN A 70 -9.15 4.86 -3.29
CA ASN A 70 -9.37 4.82 -1.86
C ASN A 70 -8.17 4.20 -1.11
N GLU A 71 -7.00 4.14 -1.77
CA GLU A 71 -5.75 3.66 -1.18
C GLU A 71 -4.97 4.81 -0.55
N PHE A 72 -4.54 4.60 0.70
CA PHE A 72 -3.79 5.55 1.50
C PHE A 72 -2.48 4.95 1.96
N ARG A 73 -1.43 5.76 1.98
CA ARG A 73 -0.15 5.45 2.61
C ARG A 73 -0.10 6.09 3.99
N VAL A 74 0.15 5.26 4.99
CA VAL A 74 0.22 5.63 6.40
C VAL A 74 1.63 5.43 6.90
N PHE A 75 2.16 6.44 7.56
CA PHE A 75 3.49 6.46 8.16
C PHE A 75 3.33 6.23 9.66
N VAL A 76 3.98 5.19 10.17
CA VAL A 76 3.98 4.86 11.60
C VAL A 76 5.41 4.95 12.11
N TYR A 77 5.63 5.81 13.10
CA TYR A 77 6.91 5.97 13.77
C TYR A 77 6.72 5.81 15.28
N GLN A 78 7.46 4.88 15.89
CA GLN A 78 7.39 4.57 17.32
C GLN A 78 5.95 4.39 17.80
N GLY A 79 5.20 3.54 17.10
CA GLY A 79 3.83 3.18 17.46
C GLY A 79 2.79 4.29 17.29
N LYS A 80 3.13 5.38 16.60
CA LYS A 80 2.21 6.50 16.32
C LYS A 80 2.08 6.73 14.83
N VAL A 81 0.85 6.99 14.38
CA VAL A 81 0.65 7.49 13.03
C VAL A 81 1.16 8.94 12.98
N THR A 82 2.05 9.22 12.03
CA THR A 82 2.67 10.53 11.85
C THR A 82 2.31 11.19 10.52
N GLY A 83 1.75 10.41 9.59
CA GLY A 83 1.31 10.91 8.30
C GLY A 83 0.33 9.97 7.63
N ILE A 84 -0.68 10.53 6.97
CA ILE A 84 -1.60 9.81 6.08
C ILE A 84 -1.63 10.59 4.77
N SER A 85 -1.45 9.91 3.65
CA SER A 85 -1.52 10.51 2.32
C SER A 85 -2.25 9.60 1.35
N GLN A 86 -2.85 10.16 0.30
CA GLN A 86 -3.25 9.35 -0.84
C GLN A 86 -2.03 8.62 -1.40
N TYR A 87 -2.19 7.35 -1.75
CA TYR A 87 -1.10 6.60 -2.36
C TYR A 87 -0.85 7.05 -3.80
N ARG A 88 -1.93 7.19 -4.59
CA ARG A 88 -1.87 7.67 -5.97
C ARG A 88 -1.79 9.18 -6.05
N TRP A 89 -0.57 9.69 -5.96
CA TRP A 89 -0.30 11.12 -5.96
C TRP A 89 -0.53 11.83 -7.32
N ALA A 90 -0.56 11.09 -8.43
CA ALA A 90 -0.67 11.65 -9.79
C ALA A 90 -2.11 11.79 -10.31
N ASP A 91 -3.08 11.14 -9.67
CA ASP A 91 -4.48 11.17 -10.08
C ASP A 91 -5.22 12.27 -9.28
N TYR A 92 -5.99 13.12 -9.97
CA TYR A 92 -6.83 14.12 -9.30
C TYR A 92 -8.05 13.45 -8.66
N PHE A 93 -8.38 13.87 -7.43
CA PHE A 93 -9.48 13.32 -6.65
C PHE A 93 -10.83 13.39 -7.36
N LEU A 94 -11.37 12.22 -7.74
CA LEU A 94 -12.79 12.04 -8.08
C LEU A 94 -13.53 11.22 -7.00
N ALA A 95 -12.86 10.89 -5.90
CA ALA A 95 -13.43 10.07 -4.85
C ALA A 95 -14.30 10.88 -3.88
N GLU A 96 -15.41 10.29 -3.44
CA GLU A 96 -16.41 10.91 -2.55
C GLU A 96 -15.82 11.43 -1.23
N TRP A 97 -14.74 10.82 -0.75
CA TRP A 97 -14.13 11.21 0.52
C TRP A 97 -13.43 12.58 0.48
N ASN A 98 -13.06 13.08 -0.71
CA ASN A 98 -12.37 14.37 -0.89
C ASN A 98 -13.32 15.54 -1.21
N LYS A 99 -14.63 15.35 -1.07
CA LYS A 99 -15.61 16.40 -1.43
C LYS A 99 -15.67 17.55 -0.42
N ASP A 100 -15.35 17.27 0.85
CA ASP A 100 -15.39 18.24 1.94
C ASP A 100 -14.46 17.83 3.10
N GLN A 101 -14.22 18.76 4.03
CA GLN A 101 -13.32 18.57 5.17
C GLN A 101 -13.83 17.50 6.16
N ASP A 102 -15.14 17.36 6.33
CA ASP A 102 -15.71 16.40 7.28
C ASP A 102 -15.57 14.96 6.76
N SER A 103 -15.76 14.78 5.45
CA SER A 103 -15.54 13.52 4.74
C SER A 103 -14.07 13.09 4.83
N MET A 104 -13.13 14.03 4.61
CA MET A 104 -11.69 13.76 4.76
C MET A 104 -11.33 13.41 6.22
N ARG A 105 -11.86 14.15 7.20
CA ARG A 105 -11.65 13.86 8.62
C ARG A 105 -12.18 12.49 9.00
N LYS A 106 -13.36 12.12 8.51
CA LYS A 106 -13.94 10.81 8.74
C LYS A 106 -13.01 9.71 8.24
N VAL A 107 -12.52 9.80 7.00
CA VAL A 107 -11.60 8.80 6.46
C VAL A 107 -10.29 8.76 7.23
N GLY A 108 -9.74 9.92 7.59
CA GLY A 108 -8.56 9.99 8.46
C GLY A 108 -8.78 9.25 9.78
N ASN A 109 -9.93 9.47 10.44
CA ASN A 109 -10.29 8.79 11.67
C ASN A 109 -10.49 7.27 11.48
N ASP A 110 -11.16 6.84 10.41
CA ASP A 110 -11.36 5.41 10.11
C ASP A 110 -10.01 4.69 9.85
N VAL A 111 -9.05 5.40 9.25
CA VAL A 111 -7.68 4.91 9.05
C VAL A 111 -6.92 4.86 10.38
N LEU A 112 -6.99 5.92 11.19
CA LEU A 112 -6.36 5.97 12.51
C LEU A 112 -6.90 4.87 13.44
N GLU A 113 -8.21 4.69 13.51
CA GLU A 113 -8.85 3.65 14.33
C GLU A 113 -8.37 2.25 13.91
N PHE A 114 -8.25 2.00 12.61
CA PHE A 114 -7.72 0.73 12.13
C PHE A 114 -6.23 0.57 12.46
N VAL A 115 -5.39 1.55 12.12
CA VAL A 115 -3.94 1.42 12.24
C VAL A 115 -3.51 1.41 13.71
N GLU A 116 -3.93 2.39 14.50
CA GLU A 116 -3.55 2.49 15.91
C GLU A 116 -4.35 1.54 16.80
N GLY A 117 -5.63 1.34 16.51
CA GLY A 117 -6.51 0.51 17.33
C GLY A 117 -6.43 -0.99 17.06
N LYS A 118 -5.98 -1.41 15.86
CA LYS A 118 -5.95 -2.84 15.46
C LYS A 118 -4.61 -3.30 14.93
N LEU A 119 -4.00 -2.57 13.99
CA LEU A 119 -2.78 -3.04 13.33
C LEU A 119 -1.55 -2.98 14.25
N ILE A 120 -1.25 -1.81 14.83
CA ILE A 120 -0.10 -1.63 15.72
C ILE A 120 -0.13 -2.63 16.91
N PRO A 121 -1.27 -2.81 17.62
CA PRO A 121 -1.36 -3.79 18.70
C PRO A 121 -1.15 -5.26 18.27
N ALA A 122 -1.37 -5.58 16.99
CA ALA A 122 -1.20 -6.93 16.45
C ALA A 122 0.25 -7.24 16.02
N LEU A 123 1.13 -6.23 15.94
CA LEU A 123 2.52 -6.39 15.53
C LEU A 123 3.46 -6.58 16.73
N ASP A 124 4.43 -7.47 16.57
CA ASP A 124 5.50 -7.67 17.55
C ASP A 124 6.33 -6.38 17.70
N GLY A 125 6.31 -5.81 18.91
CA GLY A 125 7.00 -4.54 19.23
C GLY A 125 6.06 -3.42 19.68
N GLY A 126 4.74 -3.56 19.49
CA GLY A 126 3.73 -2.64 20.01
C GLY A 126 4.06 -1.16 19.77
N GLU A 127 4.20 -0.38 20.84
CA GLU A 127 4.48 1.07 20.77
C GLU A 127 5.86 1.44 20.22
N LYS A 128 6.72 0.48 19.85
CA LYS A 128 8.05 0.74 19.28
C LYS A 128 8.15 0.42 17.80
N VAL A 129 7.06 -0.05 17.18
CA VAL A 129 7.08 -0.38 15.76
C VAL A 129 7.19 0.88 14.92
N THR A 130 7.95 0.77 13.83
CA THR A 130 8.14 1.84 12.85
C THR A 130 8.06 1.21 11.47
N PHE A 131 7.06 1.62 10.68
CA PHE A 131 6.77 1.04 9.37
C PHE A 131 5.94 2.00 8.52
N VAL A 132 5.89 1.73 7.22
CA VAL A 132 4.92 2.37 6.31
C VAL A 132 3.90 1.31 5.92
N THR A 133 2.62 1.60 5.96
CA THR A 133 1.59 0.68 5.49
C THR A 133 0.72 1.33 4.43
N ASP A 134 0.36 0.55 3.43
CA ASP A 134 -0.69 0.91 2.49
C ASP A 134 -2.00 0.29 2.98
N VAL A 135 -3.06 1.09 3.02
CA VAL A 135 -4.40 0.67 3.42
C VAL A 135 -5.41 1.11 2.36
N VAL A 136 -6.53 0.39 2.24
CA VAL A 136 -7.63 0.76 1.34
C VAL A 136 -8.94 0.85 2.10
N LEU A 137 -9.76 1.85 1.76
CA LEU A 137 -11.13 1.95 2.25
C LEU A 137 -12.09 1.25 1.27
N VAL A 138 -12.74 0.19 1.74
CA VAL A 138 -13.76 -0.56 1.01
C VAL A 138 -15.09 -0.39 1.75
N GLY A 139 -16.01 0.39 1.18
CA GLY A 139 -17.22 0.81 1.89
C GLY A 139 -16.87 1.64 3.13
N ASN A 140 -17.19 1.11 4.32
CA ASN A 140 -16.90 1.75 5.61
C ASN A 140 -15.81 1.02 6.40
N GLN A 141 -14.98 0.20 5.73
CA GLN A 141 -13.95 -0.60 6.38
C GLN A 141 -12.58 -0.32 5.78
N THR A 142 -11.60 -0.15 6.66
CA THR A 142 -10.19 -0.03 6.31
C THR A 142 -9.55 -1.41 6.29
N TRP A 143 -8.84 -1.73 5.21
CA TRP A 143 -8.11 -2.98 5.02
C TRP A 143 -6.63 -2.70 4.77
N MET A 144 -5.75 -3.52 5.36
CA MET A 144 -4.31 -3.46 5.09
C MET A 144 -3.98 -4.12 3.76
N ILE A 145 -3.17 -3.46 2.93
CA ILE A 145 -2.66 -3.97 1.66
C ILE A 145 -1.24 -4.50 1.80
N GLU A 146 -0.35 -3.70 2.38
CA GLU A 146 1.08 -4.00 2.47
C GLU A 146 1.75 -3.25 3.61
N ILE A 147 2.73 -3.88 4.26
CA ILE A 147 3.65 -3.25 5.19
C ILE A 147 5.03 -3.15 4.53
N ASN A 148 5.62 -1.97 4.61
CA ASN A 148 6.92 -1.59 4.08
C ASN A 148 7.83 -1.12 5.21
N LYS A 149 9.14 -1.19 4.96
CA LYS A 149 10.14 -0.58 5.84
C LYS A 149 9.98 0.94 5.84
N PHE A 150 10.24 1.54 6.99
CA PHE A 150 10.21 2.99 7.17
C PHE A 150 11.55 3.64 6.83
N GLY A 151 11.51 4.85 6.30
CA GLY A 151 12.67 5.73 6.11
C GLY A 151 13.08 5.91 4.66
N GLY A 152 13.64 7.08 4.34
CA GLY A 152 14.04 7.45 2.98
C GLY A 152 15.30 6.77 2.46
N GLU A 153 16.07 6.17 3.36
CA GLU A 153 17.18 5.26 3.05
C GLU A 153 16.67 3.87 2.60
N THR A 154 15.41 3.58 2.86
CA THR A 154 14.75 2.38 2.34
C THR A 154 14.18 2.66 0.96
N GLY A 155 14.01 1.63 0.13
CA GLY A 155 13.37 1.76 -1.19
C GLY A 155 11.88 2.14 -1.12
N CYS A 156 11.32 2.46 0.06
CA CYS A 156 9.93 2.81 0.23
C CYS A 156 9.64 4.23 -0.29
N GLY A 157 8.72 4.33 -1.25
CA GLY A 157 8.23 5.63 -1.72
C GLY A 157 7.56 6.45 -0.60
N SER A 158 7.53 7.78 -0.74
CA SER A 158 6.94 8.68 0.26
C SER A 158 5.55 9.21 -0.12
N ALA A 159 4.98 8.77 -1.25
CA ALA A 159 3.72 9.28 -1.80
C ALA A 159 3.72 10.83 -1.87
N LEU A 160 2.79 11.51 -1.21
CA LEU A 160 2.76 12.99 -1.18
C LEU A 160 3.78 13.64 -0.25
N PHE A 161 4.37 12.88 0.68
CA PHE A 161 5.43 13.38 1.55
C PHE A 161 6.78 13.30 0.84
N HIS A 162 7.78 13.91 1.46
CA HIS A 162 9.17 13.85 1.07
C HIS A 162 10.03 13.60 2.31
N TRP A 163 10.69 12.45 2.36
CA TRP A 163 11.45 11.95 3.52
C TRP A 163 12.38 12.97 4.18
N LYS A 164 13.03 13.85 3.41
CA LYS A 164 13.93 14.89 3.95
C LYS A 164 13.27 16.24 4.26
N ARG A 165 12.15 16.57 3.61
CA ARG A 165 11.50 17.88 3.80
C ARG A 165 10.50 17.81 4.94
N ASP A 166 9.84 16.67 5.05
CA ASP A 166 8.82 16.40 6.05
C ASP A 166 9.37 15.49 7.16
N GLU A 167 10.70 15.45 7.34
CA GLU A 167 11.38 14.59 8.31
C GLU A 167 10.86 14.84 9.74
N GLU A 168 10.75 16.10 10.14
CA GLU A 168 10.23 16.49 11.46
C GLU A 168 8.80 15.98 11.70
N GLN A 169 7.97 15.95 10.65
CA GLN A 169 6.62 15.40 10.74
C GLN A 169 6.64 13.88 10.79
N LEU A 170 7.32 13.23 9.84
CA LEU A 170 7.29 11.77 9.69
C LEU A 170 7.96 11.04 10.86
N TYR A 171 9.03 11.62 11.43
CA TYR A 171 9.76 11.07 12.59
C TYR A 171 9.34 11.72 13.91
N GLY A 172 8.24 12.48 13.91
CA GLY A 172 7.66 13.13 15.08
C GLY A 172 6.83 12.18 15.96
N ASP A 173 6.01 12.76 16.84
CA ASP A 173 5.15 12.04 17.78
C ASP A 173 3.67 11.97 17.34
N GLY A 174 3.36 12.45 16.13
CA GLY A 174 2.00 12.54 15.62
C GLY A 174 1.17 13.65 16.28
N SER A 175 1.79 14.67 16.90
CA SER A 175 1.05 15.82 17.46
C SER A 175 0.82 16.96 16.46
N THR A 176 1.48 16.93 15.30
CA THR A 176 1.33 17.89 14.21
C THR A 176 0.16 17.52 13.29
N TYR A 177 -1.07 17.69 13.78
CA TYR A 177 -2.32 17.58 13.02
C TYR A 177 -3.19 18.83 13.14
#